data_AF-A0A5N6C0Y0-F1
#
_entry.id   AF-A0A5N6C0Y0-F1
#
_cell.length_a   1.000
_cell.length_b   1.000
_cell.length_c   1.000
_cell.angle_alpha   90.00
_cell.angle_beta   90.00
_cell.angle_gamma   90.00
#
_symmetry.space_group_name_H-M   'P 1'
#
loop_
_entity.id
_entity.type
_entity.pdbx_description
1 polymer ?
#
loop_
_entity_poly.entity_id
_entity_poly.type
_entity_poly.pdbx_seq_one_letter_code
_entity_poly.pdbx_strand_id
1 'polypeptide(L)'
;MELARLEKSLKDALAIVQAAPREELKPQEWLETAARVGTHLAESREALAEVRQDLLGGARTALLLYFRNHPGEALSPHQLEGVAAIRAWARRIRELRQVGWDIETLGAGAGAPYRLTVSQLDEAVASSEETIESIGGGSPAERLIEYLLHISPWPASPQQLERVAKTPTWRQEVRELIDQGWLIQSHDDDPDVPPGHYRLANLEA
;
A
#
# COMPACT_ATOMS: atom_id res chain seq x y z
N MET A 1 2.77 10.95 16.28
CA MET A 1 2.80 10.12 17.50
C MET A 1 3.37 8.73 17.16
N GLU A 2 2.94 8.14 16.05
CA GLU A 2 3.37 6.79 15.64
C GLU A 2 4.85 6.62 15.28
N LEU A 3 5.51 7.62 14.69
CA LEU A 3 6.96 7.53 14.47
C LEU A 3 7.75 7.42 15.78
N ALA A 4 7.28 8.05 16.86
CA ALA A 4 7.90 7.91 18.17
C ALA A 4 7.64 6.52 18.78
N ARG A 5 6.49 5.91 18.51
CA ARG A 5 6.18 4.52 18.90
C ARG A 5 7.08 3.54 18.15
N LEU A 6 7.26 3.73 16.84
CA LEU A 6 8.20 2.96 16.01
C LEU A 6 9.64 3.09 16.51
N GLU A 7 10.09 4.31 16.78
CA GLU A 7 11.43 4.56 17.30
C GLU A 7 11.64 3.86 18.65
N LYS A 8 10.65 3.93 19.54
CA LYS A 8 10.70 3.31 20.86
C LYS A 8 10.78 1.78 20.76
N SER A 9 9.90 1.13 19.99
CA SER A 9 9.89 -0.33 19.88
C SER A 9 11.18 -0.87 19.26
N LEU A 10 11.76 -0.17 18.29
CA LEU A 10 13.08 -0.52 17.74
C LEU A 10 14.21 -0.37 18.77
N LYS A 11 14.19 0.69 19.60
CA LYS A 11 15.14 0.85 20.72
C LYS A 11 15.02 -0.25 21.76
N ASP A 12 13.80 -0.61 22.13
CA ASP A 12 13.54 -1.67 23.11
C ASP A 12 14.01 -3.05 22.57
N ALA A 13 13.76 -3.33 21.29
CA ALA A 13 14.29 -4.52 20.62
C ALA A 13 15.83 -4.55 20.62
N LEU A 14 16.48 -3.43 20.31
CA LEU A 14 17.94 -3.31 20.34
C LEU A 14 18.50 -3.53 21.76
N ALA A 15 17.86 -2.95 22.78
CA ALA A 15 18.29 -3.09 24.16
C ALA A 15 18.27 -4.57 24.61
N ILE A 16 17.27 -5.34 24.18
CA ILE A 16 17.20 -6.79 24.45
C ILE A 16 18.39 -7.52 23.81
N VAL A 17 18.68 -7.22 22.54
CA VAL A 17 19.81 -7.84 21.81
C VAL A 17 21.15 -7.44 22.44
N GLN A 18 21.28 -6.22 22.97
CA GLN A 18 22.49 -5.75 23.63
C GLN A 18 22.73 -6.44 24.98
N ALA A 19 21.66 -6.74 25.73
CA ALA A 19 21.74 -7.39 27.04
C ALA A 19 21.92 -8.91 26.96
N ALA A 20 21.72 -9.53 25.79
CA ALA A 20 21.86 -10.98 25.63
C ALA A 20 23.32 -11.44 25.81
N PRO A 21 23.57 -12.59 26.48
CA PRO A 21 24.91 -13.18 26.59
C PRO A 21 25.55 -13.36 25.22
N ARG A 22 26.81 -12.91 25.07
CA ARG A 22 27.59 -13.05 23.83
C ARG A 22 28.36 -14.36 23.74
N GLU A 23 28.69 -14.93 24.90
CA GLU A 23 29.42 -16.17 25.05
C GLU A 23 28.58 -17.15 25.89
N GLU A 24 28.72 -18.44 25.63
CA GLU A 24 28.01 -19.53 26.34
C GLU A 24 26.47 -19.43 26.34
N LEU A 25 25.88 -18.76 25.35
CA LEU A 25 24.42 -18.59 25.24
C LEU A 25 23.69 -19.93 25.20
N LYS A 26 22.81 -20.16 26.18
CA LYS A 26 22.04 -21.40 26.26
C LYS A 26 20.82 -21.36 25.33
N PRO A 27 20.34 -22.51 24.83
CA PRO A 27 19.15 -22.55 23.98
C PRO A 27 17.91 -21.89 24.61
N GLN A 28 17.65 -22.10 25.90
CA GLN A 28 16.52 -21.46 26.59
C GLN A 28 16.65 -19.93 26.61
N GLU A 29 17.85 -19.42 26.92
CA GLU A 29 18.11 -17.97 26.96
C GLU A 29 17.95 -17.34 25.58
N TRP A 30 18.38 -18.04 24.53
CA TRP A 30 18.12 -17.64 23.16
C TRP A 30 16.63 -17.58 22.83
N LEU A 31 15.85 -18.62 23.19
CA LEU A 31 14.41 -18.65 22.92
C LEU A 31 13.67 -17.49 23.61
N GLU A 32 13.97 -17.21 24.89
CA GLU A 32 13.39 -16.08 25.61
C GLU A 32 13.79 -14.74 24.97
N THR A 33 15.06 -14.61 24.56
CA THR A 33 15.56 -13.40 23.87
C THR A 33 14.82 -13.19 22.55
N ALA A 34 14.72 -14.25 21.73
CA ALA A 34 14.06 -14.21 20.44
C ALA A 34 12.57 -13.87 20.55
N ALA A 35 11.86 -14.43 21.54
CA ALA A 35 10.46 -14.13 21.79
C ALA A 35 10.26 -12.65 22.14
N ARG A 36 11.09 -12.10 23.05
CA ARG A 36 11.02 -10.70 23.46
C ARG A 36 11.34 -9.73 22.33
N VAL A 37 12.36 -10.02 21.52
CA VAL A 37 12.65 -9.24 20.31
C VAL A 37 11.46 -9.30 19.35
N GLY A 38 10.87 -10.48 19.16
CA GLY A 38 9.69 -10.69 18.31
C GLY A 38 8.50 -9.81 18.70
N THR A 39 8.23 -9.63 19.99
CA THR A 39 7.16 -8.74 20.49
C THR A 39 7.38 -7.30 20.03
N HIS A 40 8.56 -6.74 20.22
CA HIS A 40 8.84 -5.36 19.83
C HIS A 40 8.93 -5.17 18.31
N LEU A 41 9.34 -6.19 17.56
CA LEU A 41 9.25 -6.18 16.10
C LEU A 41 7.80 -6.20 15.60
N ALA A 42 6.88 -6.86 16.32
CA ALA A 42 5.45 -6.79 16.04
C ALA A 42 4.90 -5.38 16.31
N GLU A 43 5.25 -4.77 17.46
CA GLU A 43 4.89 -3.38 17.78
C GLU A 43 5.43 -2.38 16.76
N SER A 44 6.67 -2.57 16.30
CA SER A 44 7.28 -1.76 15.22
C SER A 44 6.44 -1.83 13.94
N ARG A 45 5.99 -3.04 13.59
CA ARG A 45 5.17 -3.26 12.40
C ARG A 45 3.78 -2.66 12.52
N GLU A 46 3.16 -2.73 13.70
CA GLU A 46 1.88 -2.06 13.97
C GLU A 46 2.00 -0.55 13.81
N ALA A 47 3.03 0.07 14.39
CA ALA A 47 3.29 1.50 14.23
C ALA A 47 3.52 1.88 12.75
N LEU A 48 4.26 1.05 11.99
CA LEU A 48 4.40 1.23 10.53
C LEU A 48 3.05 1.12 9.80
N ALA A 49 2.20 0.17 10.20
CA ALA A 49 0.90 -0.03 9.57
C ALA A 49 -0.06 1.14 9.83
N GLU A 50 0.00 1.74 11.02
CA GLU A 50 -0.76 2.94 11.38
C GLU A 50 -0.30 4.16 10.55
N VAL A 51 1.01 4.43 10.48
CA VAL A 51 1.55 5.49 9.62
C VAL A 51 1.17 5.28 8.15
N ARG A 52 1.30 4.04 7.65
CA ARG A 52 0.90 3.68 6.28
C ARG A 52 -0.59 3.93 6.06
N GLN A 53 -1.45 3.58 7.02
CA GLN A 53 -2.88 3.77 6.91
C GLN A 53 -3.26 5.25 6.85
N ASP A 54 -2.65 6.08 7.70
CA ASP A 54 -2.92 7.53 7.72
C ASP A 54 -2.48 8.23 6.43
N LEU A 55 -1.39 7.78 5.81
CA LEU A 55 -0.83 8.41 4.60
C LEU A 55 -1.36 7.84 3.29
N LEU A 56 -1.50 6.51 3.21
CA LEU A 56 -1.70 5.75 1.97
C LEU A 56 -2.91 4.82 2.02
N GLY A 57 -3.55 4.67 3.18
CA GLY A 57 -4.61 3.70 3.41
C GLY A 57 -4.12 2.24 3.48
N GLY A 58 -4.82 1.36 2.77
CA GLY A 58 -4.66 -0.08 2.89
C GLY A 58 -3.30 -0.61 2.43
N ALA A 59 -2.92 -1.77 2.95
CA ALA A 59 -1.69 -2.47 2.53
C ALA A 59 -1.67 -2.81 1.02
N ARG A 60 -2.84 -3.05 0.41
CA ARG A 60 -2.97 -3.29 -1.04
C ARG A 60 -2.63 -2.03 -1.84
N THR A 61 -3.18 -0.89 -1.43
CA THR A 61 -2.92 0.44 -1.99
C THR A 61 -1.44 0.79 -1.92
N ALA A 62 -0.82 0.61 -0.74
CA ALA A 62 0.61 0.86 -0.55
C ALA A 62 1.49 -0.03 -1.44
N LEU A 63 1.15 -1.32 -1.58
CA LEU A 63 1.88 -2.23 -2.46
C LEU A 63 1.75 -1.82 -3.93
N LEU A 64 0.54 -1.49 -4.39
CA LEU A 64 0.34 -1.06 -5.78
C LEU A 64 1.14 0.21 -6.09
N LEU A 65 1.04 1.22 -5.22
CA LEU A 65 1.83 2.45 -5.33
C LEU A 65 3.33 2.15 -5.41
N TYR A 66 3.82 1.28 -4.53
CA TYR A 66 5.24 0.91 -4.51
C TYR A 66 5.68 0.19 -5.79
N PHE A 67 4.88 -0.74 -6.31
CA PHE A 67 5.15 -1.39 -7.59
C PHE A 67 5.18 -0.39 -8.76
N ARG A 68 4.21 0.53 -8.82
CA ARG A 68 4.14 1.55 -9.88
C ARG A 68 5.30 2.54 -9.85
N ASN A 69 5.85 2.82 -8.67
CA ASN A 69 7.05 3.67 -8.52
C ASN A 69 8.37 2.92 -8.81
N HIS A 70 8.33 1.60 -9.02
CA HIS A 70 9.51 0.77 -9.31
C HIS A 70 9.22 -0.17 -10.50
N PRO A 71 8.84 0.37 -11.67
CA PRO A 71 8.43 -0.44 -12.81
C PRO A 71 9.58 -1.31 -13.31
N GLY A 72 9.32 -2.60 -13.55
CA GLY A 72 10.33 -3.56 -14.02
C GLY A 72 11.37 -4.00 -12.98
N GLU A 73 11.40 -3.43 -11.78
CA GLU A 73 12.34 -3.82 -10.73
C GLU A 73 11.99 -5.17 -10.09
N ALA A 74 13.02 -5.88 -9.62
CA ALA A 74 12.84 -7.12 -8.86
C ALA A 74 12.75 -6.78 -7.36
N LEU A 75 11.54 -6.70 -6.83
CA LEU A 75 11.25 -6.34 -5.45
C LEU A 75 11.25 -7.57 -4.55
N SER A 76 12.05 -7.53 -3.48
CA SER A 76 12.15 -8.67 -2.56
C SER A 76 10.91 -8.82 -1.67
N PRO A 77 10.58 -10.05 -1.23
CA PRO A 77 9.51 -10.30 -0.27
C PRO A 77 9.60 -9.44 1.01
N HIS A 78 10.82 -9.18 1.50
CA HIS A 78 11.03 -8.38 2.72
C HIS A 78 10.75 -6.88 2.50
N GLN A 79 11.07 -6.33 1.32
CA GLN A 79 10.66 -4.96 0.96
C GLN A 79 9.14 -4.84 0.93
N LEU A 80 8.47 -5.80 0.27
CA LEU A 80 7.01 -5.80 0.15
C LEU A 80 6.31 -6.00 1.50
N GLU A 81 6.88 -6.84 2.37
CA GLU A 81 6.41 -6.99 3.75
C GLU A 81 6.52 -5.69 4.56
N GLY A 82 7.63 -4.95 4.37
CA GLY A 82 7.86 -3.65 5.00
C GLY A 82 6.86 -2.59 4.52
N VAL A 83 6.69 -2.46 3.20
CA VAL A 83 5.74 -1.54 2.56
C VAL A 83 4.30 -1.84 2.97
N ALA A 84 3.92 -3.11 2.92
CA ALA A 84 2.59 -3.54 3.33
C ALA A 84 2.39 -3.46 4.84
N ALA A 85 3.46 -3.39 5.64
CA ALA A 85 3.46 -3.43 7.09
C ALA A 85 2.56 -4.53 7.71
N ILE A 86 2.43 -5.67 7.01
CA ILE A 86 1.66 -6.84 7.46
C ILE A 86 2.36 -8.12 7.04
N ARG A 87 2.22 -9.19 7.82
CA ARG A 87 2.79 -10.50 7.44
C ARG A 87 2.04 -11.16 6.28
N ALA A 88 0.75 -10.89 6.14
CA ALA A 88 -0.10 -11.47 5.11
C ALA A 88 -0.05 -10.70 3.76
N TRP A 89 1.06 -10.01 3.46
CA TRP A 89 1.21 -9.16 2.27
C TRP A 89 1.04 -9.94 0.95
N ALA A 90 1.48 -11.20 0.88
CA ALA A 90 1.37 -12.02 -0.32
C ALA A 90 -0.10 -12.24 -0.75
N ARG A 91 -1.06 -12.14 0.18
CA ARG A 91 -2.49 -12.15 -0.14
C ARG A 91 -2.88 -10.91 -0.94
N ARG A 92 -2.34 -9.74 -0.60
CA ARG A 92 -2.63 -8.47 -1.27
C ARG A 92 -2.11 -8.46 -2.71
N ILE A 93 -0.96 -9.08 -2.95
CA ILE A 93 -0.47 -9.29 -4.33
C ILE A 93 -1.43 -10.17 -5.14
N ARG A 94 -1.97 -11.25 -4.55
CA ARG A 94 -2.96 -12.07 -5.24
C ARG A 94 -4.24 -11.29 -5.57
N GLU A 95 -4.69 -10.43 -4.67
CA GLU A 95 -5.84 -9.54 -4.89
C GLU A 95 -5.56 -8.50 -6.00
N LEU A 96 -4.32 -7.99 -6.12
CA LEU A 96 -3.93 -7.14 -7.25
C LEU A 96 -3.96 -7.90 -8.57
N ARG A 97 -3.40 -9.11 -8.62
CA ARG A 97 -3.44 -9.99 -9.80
C ARG A 97 -4.86 -10.34 -10.22
N GLN A 98 -5.76 -10.56 -9.26
CA GLN A 98 -7.17 -10.83 -9.54
C GLN A 98 -7.87 -9.67 -10.25
N VAL A 99 -7.47 -8.43 -9.98
CA VAL A 99 -8.00 -7.26 -10.71
C VAL A 99 -7.36 -7.10 -12.10
N GLY A 100 -6.28 -7.81 -12.39
CA GLY A 100 -5.63 -7.77 -13.70
C GLY A 100 -4.23 -7.13 -13.70
N TRP A 101 -3.68 -6.79 -12.54
CA TRP A 101 -2.29 -6.31 -12.48
C TRP A 101 -1.30 -7.42 -12.84
N ASP A 102 -0.44 -7.16 -13.82
CA ASP A 102 0.60 -8.09 -14.26
C ASP A 102 1.83 -7.99 -13.34
N ILE A 103 1.76 -8.71 -12.22
CA ILE A 103 2.83 -8.83 -11.25
C ILE A 103 3.40 -10.24 -11.36
N GLU A 104 4.63 -10.40 -11.83
CA GLU A 104 5.30 -11.69 -11.94
C GLU A 104 5.99 -12.10 -10.64
N THR A 105 6.22 -13.40 -10.45
CA THR A 105 7.12 -13.94 -9.41
C THR A 105 8.36 -14.50 -10.10
N LEU A 106 9.53 -13.97 -9.77
CA LEU A 106 10.79 -14.26 -10.43
C LEU A 106 11.47 -15.48 -9.79
N GLY A 107 11.04 -16.67 -10.17
CA GLY A 107 11.59 -17.94 -9.69
C GLY A 107 10.66 -18.70 -8.76
N ALA A 108 11.22 -19.58 -7.93
CA ALA A 108 10.47 -20.47 -7.05
C ALA A 108 10.82 -20.28 -5.57
N GLY A 109 9.85 -20.59 -4.70
CA GLY A 109 10.00 -20.55 -3.26
C GLY A 109 9.62 -19.20 -2.63
N ALA A 110 9.59 -19.17 -1.29
CA ALA A 110 9.11 -18.03 -0.52
C ALA A 110 10.01 -16.78 -0.62
N GLY A 111 11.26 -16.94 -1.06
CA GLY A 111 12.20 -15.85 -1.28
C GLY A 111 12.18 -15.24 -2.69
N ALA A 112 11.35 -15.76 -3.60
CA ALA A 112 11.32 -15.29 -4.98
C ALA A 112 10.86 -13.82 -5.05
N PRO A 113 11.61 -12.94 -5.75
CA PRO A 113 11.20 -11.55 -5.95
C PRO A 113 9.93 -11.42 -6.78
N TYR A 114 9.31 -10.24 -6.75
CA TYR A 114 8.16 -9.87 -7.56
C TYR A 114 8.52 -8.70 -8.47
N ARG A 115 7.87 -8.62 -9.63
CA ARG A 115 8.08 -7.53 -10.59
C ARG A 115 6.76 -7.12 -11.20
N LEU A 116 6.51 -5.82 -11.28
CA LEU A 116 5.45 -5.27 -12.13
C LEU A 116 5.97 -5.17 -13.57
N THR A 117 5.30 -5.85 -14.50
CA THR A 117 5.69 -5.86 -15.93
C THR A 117 4.92 -4.83 -16.74
N VAL A 118 3.69 -4.51 -16.36
CA VAL A 118 2.84 -3.49 -16.98
C VAL A 118 2.42 -2.47 -15.92
N SER A 119 2.73 -1.19 -16.13
CA SER A 119 2.56 -0.13 -15.12
C SER A 119 1.14 0.45 -15.01
N GLN A 120 0.23 0.03 -15.88
CA GLN A 120 -1.17 0.43 -15.89
C GLN A 120 -2.08 -0.73 -16.29
N LEU A 121 -3.33 -0.69 -15.84
CA LEU A 121 -4.37 -1.59 -16.33
C LEU A 121 -4.81 -1.17 -17.74
N ASP A 122 -5.26 -2.16 -18.51
CA ASP A 122 -6.03 -1.89 -19.73
C ASP A 122 -7.26 -1.03 -19.40
N GLU A 123 -7.59 -0.07 -20.24
CA GLU A 123 -8.69 0.89 -20.01
C GLU A 123 -10.03 0.18 -19.76
N ALA A 124 -10.30 -0.92 -20.48
CA ALA A 124 -11.53 -1.68 -20.32
C ALA A 124 -11.58 -2.39 -18.96
N VAL A 125 -10.44 -2.88 -18.46
CA VAL A 125 -10.34 -3.48 -17.12
C VAL A 125 -10.46 -2.41 -16.04
N ALA A 126 -9.74 -1.30 -16.19
CA ALA A 126 -9.76 -0.17 -15.25
C ALA A 126 -11.18 0.38 -15.05
N SER A 127 -11.94 0.51 -16.14
CA SER A 127 -13.30 1.05 -16.13
C SER A 127 -14.39 0.02 -15.79
N SER A 128 -14.01 -1.24 -15.55
CA SER A 128 -14.97 -2.32 -15.33
C SER A 128 -15.66 -2.25 -13.96
N GLU A 129 -16.86 -2.82 -13.90
CA GLU A 129 -17.60 -3.02 -12.64
C GLU A 129 -16.83 -3.89 -11.65
N GLU A 130 -16.12 -4.90 -12.13
CA GLU A 130 -15.30 -5.78 -11.30
C GLU A 130 -14.18 -4.98 -10.59
N THR A 131 -13.53 -4.04 -11.28
CA THR A 131 -12.55 -3.16 -10.65
C THR A 131 -13.18 -2.34 -9.53
N ILE A 132 -14.34 -1.71 -9.77
CA ILE A 132 -15.07 -0.91 -8.76
C ILE A 132 -15.46 -1.77 -7.55
N GLU A 133 -15.99 -2.97 -7.78
CA GLU A 133 -16.41 -3.90 -6.72
C GLU A 133 -15.23 -4.45 -5.92
N SER A 134 -14.06 -4.57 -6.55
CA SER A 134 -12.83 -5.02 -5.90
C SER A 134 -12.24 -4.00 -4.93
N ILE A 135 -12.66 -2.73 -5.00
CA ILE A 135 -12.08 -1.66 -4.20
C ILE A 135 -12.43 -1.86 -2.73
N GLY A 136 -11.36 -2.02 -1.94
CA GLY A 136 -11.42 -2.05 -0.49
C GLY A 136 -11.22 -0.65 0.11
N GLY A 137 -11.38 -0.55 1.43
CA GLY A 137 -11.12 0.68 2.18
C GLY A 137 -12.13 0.90 3.30
N GLY A 138 -11.63 1.21 4.49
CA GLY A 138 -12.43 1.48 5.67
C GLY A 138 -13.16 2.82 5.58
N SER A 139 -12.58 3.80 4.88
CA SER A 139 -13.15 5.14 4.68
C SER A 139 -13.46 5.45 3.21
N PRO A 140 -14.34 6.43 2.92
CA PRO A 140 -14.55 6.91 1.55
C PRO A 140 -13.27 7.39 0.87
N ALA A 141 -12.40 8.12 1.58
CA ALA A 141 -11.13 8.62 1.04
C ALA A 141 -10.17 7.48 0.66
N GLU A 142 -10.05 6.45 1.51
CA GLU A 142 -9.25 5.25 1.22
C GLU A 142 -9.75 4.52 -0.04
N ARG A 143 -11.07 4.37 -0.20
CA ARG A 143 -11.66 3.75 -1.40
C ARG A 143 -11.38 4.57 -2.65
N LEU A 144 -11.54 5.89 -2.56
CA LEU A 144 -11.31 6.79 -3.69
C LEU A 144 -9.85 6.75 -4.15
N ILE A 145 -8.89 6.80 -3.23
CA ILE A 145 -7.48 6.76 -3.63
C ILE A 145 -7.06 5.39 -4.15
N GLU A 146 -7.55 4.29 -3.55
CA GLU A 146 -7.31 2.94 -4.09
C GLU A 146 -7.85 2.83 -5.52
N TYR A 147 -9.07 3.30 -5.77
CA TYR A 147 -9.66 3.28 -7.11
C TYR A 147 -8.89 4.15 -8.12
N LEU A 148 -8.56 5.39 -7.76
CA LEU A 148 -7.82 6.30 -8.65
C LEU A 148 -6.43 5.77 -8.98
N LEU A 149 -5.76 5.09 -8.04
CA LEU A 149 -4.49 4.39 -8.28
C LEU A 149 -4.65 3.21 -9.24
N HIS A 150 -5.76 2.47 -9.14
CA HIS A 150 -6.07 1.36 -10.02
C HIS A 150 -6.28 1.80 -11.47
N ILE A 151 -7.02 2.90 -11.67
CA ILE A 151 -7.43 3.31 -13.01
C ILE A 151 -6.49 4.31 -13.68
N SER A 152 -5.61 4.98 -12.93
CA SER A 152 -4.69 5.95 -13.54
C SER A 152 -3.83 5.27 -14.64
N PRO A 153 -3.75 5.85 -15.86
CA PRO A 153 -4.01 7.26 -16.20
C PRO A 153 -5.42 7.58 -16.72
N TRP A 154 -6.40 6.71 -16.56
CA TRP A 154 -7.76 6.93 -17.03
C TRP A 154 -8.55 7.83 -16.06
N PRO A 155 -9.36 8.79 -16.53
CA PRO A 155 -10.18 9.64 -15.66
C PRO A 155 -11.40 8.88 -15.12
N ALA A 156 -11.70 9.07 -13.83
CA ALA A 156 -12.91 8.56 -13.18
C ALA A 156 -14.09 9.51 -13.39
N SER A 157 -15.24 8.97 -13.80
CA SER A 157 -16.49 9.71 -13.87
C SER A 157 -17.11 9.98 -12.49
N PRO A 158 -17.96 11.02 -12.37
CA PRO A 158 -18.72 11.28 -11.14
C PRO A 158 -19.48 10.06 -10.62
N GLN A 159 -20.07 9.26 -11.52
CA GLN A 159 -20.84 8.08 -11.17
C GLN A 159 -19.95 6.96 -10.60
N GLN A 160 -18.75 6.77 -11.17
CA GLN A 160 -17.78 5.81 -10.63
C GLN A 160 -17.30 6.22 -9.24
N LEU A 161 -16.94 7.50 -9.06
CA LEU A 161 -16.47 8.03 -7.78
C LEU A 161 -17.54 7.93 -6.68
N GLU A 162 -18.79 8.24 -6.99
CA GLU A 162 -19.91 8.11 -6.05
C GLU A 162 -20.12 6.65 -5.63
N ARG A 163 -20.07 5.71 -6.58
CA ARG A 163 -20.21 4.27 -6.30
C ARG A 163 -19.08 3.74 -5.44
N VAL A 164 -17.84 4.14 -5.72
CA VAL A 164 -16.64 3.75 -4.95
C VAL A 164 -16.68 4.35 -3.55
N ALA A 165 -17.00 5.64 -3.43
CA ALA A 165 -17.04 6.33 -2.14
C ALA A 165 -18.20 5.84 -1.26
N LYS A 166 -19.31 5.38 -1.87
CA LYS A 166 -20.54 4.97 -1.17
C LYS A 166 -21.14 6.08 -0.30
N THR A 167 -20.90 7.34 -0.69
CA THR A 167 -21.42 8.54 -0.03
C THR A 167 -21.63 9.65 -1.06
N PRO A 168 -22.70 10.47 -0.94
CA PRO A 168 -22.89 11.63 -1.80
C PRO A 168 -21.87 12.75 -1.56
N THR A 169 -21.12 12.70 -0.45
CA THR A 169 -20.09 13.71 -0.09
C THR A 169 -18.73 13.46 -0.73
N TRP A 170 -18.60 12.51 -1.66
CA TRP A 170 -17.31 12.08 -2.23
C TRP A 170 -16.43 13.22 -2.79
N ARG A 171 -17.03 14.33 -3.22
CA ARG A 171 -16.27 15.51 -3.69
C ARG A 171 -15.48 16.19 -2.57
N GLN A 172 -16.00 16.18 -1.35
CA GLN A 172 -15.25 16.66 -0.19
C GLN A 172 -14.02 15.76 0.03
N GLU A 173 -14.21 14.46 -0.06
CA GLU A 173 -13.15 13.49 0.21
C GLU A 173 -12.03 13.57 -0.84
N VAL A 174 -12.39 13.83 -2.12
CA VAL A 174 -11.40 14.13 -3.17
C VAL A 174 -10.62 15.41 -2.86
N ARG A 175 -11.28 16.47 -2.38
CA ARG A 175 -10.59 17.71 -2.00
C ARG A 175 -9.65 17.49 -0.81
N GLU A 176 -10.09 16.72 0.19
CA GLU A 176 -9.26 16.38 1.34
C GLU A 176 -8.01 15.57 0.91
N LEU A 177 -8.15 14.65 -0.05
CA LEU A 177 -7.00 13.93 -0.64
C LEU A 177 -6.04 14.89 -1.36
N ILE A 178 -6.57 15.87 -2.11
CA ILE A 178 -5.74 16.90 -2.76
C ILE A 178 -5.00 17.76 -1.72
N ASP A 179 -5.69 18.18 -0.66
CA ASP A 179 -5.11 18.95 0.45
C ASP A 179 -4.02 18.16 1.20
N GLN A 180 -4.14 16.83 1.23
CA GLN A 180 -3.12 15.91 1.75
C GLN A 180 -1.93 15.72 0.79
N GLY A 181 -1.98 16.28 -0.41
CA GLY A 181 -0.89 16.27 -1.39
C GLY A 181 -1.00 15.21 -2.48
N TRP A 182 -2.13 14.49 -2.58
CA TRP A 182 -2.35 13.60 -3.72
C TRP A 182 -2.57 14.40 -5.01
N LEU A 183 -1.84 14.02 -6.07
CA LEU A 183 -1.89 14.71 -7.36
C LEU A 183 -3.15 14.32 -8.17
N ILE A 184 -4.32 14.65 -7.65
CA ILE A 184 -5.60 14.40 -8.33
C ILE A 184 -5.95 15.64 -9.14
N GLN A 185 -6.03 15.47 -10.46
CA GLN A 185 -6.34 16.51 -11.43
C GLN A 185 -7.81 16.46 -11.84
N SER A 186 -8.40 17.64 -11.99
CA SER A 186 -9.71 17.86 -12.60
C SER A 186 -9.56 18.51 -13.99
N HIS A 187 -10.68 18.79 -14.67
CA HIS A 187 -10.67 19.53 -15.94
C HIS A 187 -9.99 20.90 -15.86
N ASP A 188 -10.07 21.56 -14.69
CA ASP A 188 -9.46 22.88 -14.49
C ASP A 188 -7.93 22.79 -14.46
N ASP A 189 -7.38 21.64 -14.07
CA ASP A 189 -5.95 21.36 -13.98
C ASP A 189 -5.39 20.76 -15.27
N ASP A 190 -6.17 19.90 -15.93
CA ASP A 190 -5.85 19.26 -17.19
C ASP A 190 -7.09 19.21 -18.12
N PRO A 191 -7.10 19.95 -19.25
CA PRO A 191 -8.20 19.96 -20.20
C PRO A 191 -8.55 18.60 -20.81
N ASP A 192 -7.64 17.63 -20.80
CA ASP A 192 -7.88 16.26 -21.29
C ASP A 192 -8.76 15.45 -20.33
N VAL A 193 -8.90 15.89 -19.07
CA VAL A 193 -9.85 15.31 -18.11
C VAL A 193 -11.24 15.89 -18.41
N PRO A 194 -12.28 15.08 -18.67
CA PRO A 194 -13.62 15.61 -18.96
C PRO A 194 -14.21 16.39 -17.77
N PRO A 195 -15.08 17.40 -18.01
CA PRO A 195 -15.69 18.16 -16.92
C PRO A 195 -16.33 17.28 -15.84
N GLY A 196 -16.00 17.56 -14.58
CA GLY A 196 -16.47 16.82 -13.41
C GLY A 196 -15.79 15.47 -13.17
N HIS A 197 -14.91 15.01 -14.06
CA HIS A 197 -14.09 13.82 -13.86
C HIS A 197 -12.83 14.18 -13.06
N TYR A 198 -12.20 13.15 -12.48
CA TYR A 198 -10.95 13.27 -11.75
C TYR A 198 -9.99 12.17 -12.15
N ARG A 199 -8.69 12.48 -12.21
CA ARG A 199 -7.64 11.53 -12.53
C ARG A 199 -6.47 11.71 -11.57
N LEU A 200 -5.90 10.62 -11.07
CA LEU A 200 -4.61 10.68 -10.40
C LEU A 200 -3.51 10.82 -11.46
N ALA A 201 -2.74 11.90 -11.40
CA ALA A 201 -1.60 12.15 -12.28
C ALA A 201 -0.61 10.99 -12.22
N ASN A 202 0.09 10.74 -13.33
CA ASN A 202 1.08 9.67 -13.39
C ASN A 202 2.14 9.88 -12.31
N LEU A 203 2.30 8.85 -11.47
CA LEU A 203 3.32 8.80 -10.42
C LEU A 203 4.70 8.41 -10.96
N GLU A 204 4.74 7.95 -12.22
CA GLU A 204 5.91 7.51 -12.98
C GLU A 204 6.59 8.70 -13.69
N ALA A 205 7.11 9.66 -12.91
CA ALA A 205 7.90 10.79 -13.40
C ALA A 205 9.41 10.49 -13.40
#